data_AF-A0A957D3R1-F1
#
_entry.id   AF-A0A957D3R1-F1
#
_cell.length_a   1.000
_cell.length_b   1.000
_cell.length_c   1.000
_cell.angle_alpha   90.00
_cell.angle_beta   90.00
_cell.angle_gamma   90.00
#
_symmetry.space_group_name_H-M   'P 1'
#
loop_
_entity.id
_entity.type
_entity.pdbx_description
1 polymer ?
#
loop_
_entity_poly.entity_id
_entity_poly.type
_entity_poly.pdbx_seq_one_letter_code
_entity_poly.pdbx_strand_id
1 'polypeptide(L)'
;MMRLRKFFLLILMIGLNACVPTNDDEEIVAPAEPTATVHLPVVVTEGDGDIWQPTPGTSWQIQYSGDLDTSLDVQMYDLDLFDTPQAVFDELHAHGRTVICYFSAG
;
A
#
# COMPACT_ATOMS: atom_id res chain seq x y z
N MET A 1 -32.89 -5.44 35.51
CA MET A 1 -32.59 -6.79 36.02
C MET A 1 -31.19 -7.17 35.51
N MET A 2 -30.10 -6.62 36.05
CA MET A 2 -29.38 -6.99 37.28
C MET A 2 -29.07 -8.49 37.39
N ARG A 3 -27.79 -8.86 37.14
CA ARG A 3 -26.86 -9.70 37.95
C ARG A 3 -26.16 -10.84 37.18
N LEU A 4 -24.92 -10.59 36.75
CA LEU A 4 -23.81 -11.52 37.02
C LEU A 4 -22.48 -10.76 37.12
N ARG A 5 -22.36 -9.98 38.20
CA ARG A 5 -21.12 -9.39 38.71
C ARG A 5 -20.55 -10.41 39.72
N LYS A 6 -19.23 -10.62 39.72
CA LYS A 6 -18.41 -11.15 40.84
C LYS A 6 -18.25 -12.69 40.93
N PHE A 7 -17.40 -13.24 40.08
CA PHE A 7 -16.26 -14.02 40.58
C PHE A 7 -15.05 -13.08 40.45
N PHE A 8 -14.82 -12.18 41.41
CA PHE A 8 -13.87 -12.41 42.51
C PHE A 8 -12.50 -12.80 41.92
N LEU A 9 -11.69 -11.85 41.47
CA LEU A 9 -10.77 -11.08 42.33
C LEU A 9 -9.87 -12.01 43.19
N LEU A 10 -8.93 -12.69 42.54
CA LEU A 10 -7.64 -13.19 43.05
C LEU A 10 -7.02 -13.91 41.83
N ILE A 11 -6.10 -13.32 41.08
CA ILE A 11 -4.66 -13.43 41.33
C ILE A 11 -4.02 -12.11 40.89
N LEU A 12 -3.85 -11.26 41.89
CA LEU A 12 -2.81 -10.26 41.98
C LEU A 12 -1.51 -11.01 42.33
N MET A 13 -0.45 -10.84 41.54
CA MET A 13 0.95 -10.66 41.98
C MET A 13 1.97 -11.28 41.02
N ILE A 14 2.77 -10.37 40.43
CA ILE A 14 4.24 -10.40 40.39
C ILE A 14 4.91 -11.48 39.52
N GLY A 15 5.58 -10.98 38.49
CA GLY A 15 6.61 -11.71 37.74
C GLY A 15 7.43 -10.76 36.86
N LEU A 16 8.05 -9.74 37.48
CA LEU A 16 9.11 -8.96 36.87
C LEU A 16 10.32 -9.90 36.68
N ASN A 17 10.46 -10.51 35.51
CA ASN A 17 11.71 -11.12 35.09
C ASN A 17 12.18 -10.37 33.84
N ALA A 18 13.02 -9.36 34.08
CA ALA A 18 14.03 -9.02 33.10
C ALA A 18 14.91 -10.26 32.92
N CYS A 19 14.83 -10.88 31.75
CA CYS A 19 15.93 -11.67 31.24
C CYS A 19 16.24 -11.08 29.87
N VAL A 20 17.19 -10.16 29.88
CA VAL A 20 17.92 -9.69 28.71
C VAL A 20 18.56 -10.92 28.07
N PRO A 21 18.29 -11.24 26.79
CA PRO A 21 19.17 -12.14 26.06
C PRO A 21 20.51 -11.41 25.86
N THR A 22 21.57 -11.94 26.45
CA THR A 22 22.95 -11.61 26.09
C THR A 22 23.23 -12.24 24.73
N ASN A 23 23.32 -11.40 23.71
CA ASN A 23 23.78 -11.79 22.38
C ASN A 23 25.31 -11.94 22.44
N ASP A 24 25.81 -13.16 22.67
CA ASP A 24 27.22 -13.50 22.54
C ASP A 24 27.43 -14.35 21.28
N ASP A 25 27.32 -13.71 20.11
CA ASP A 25 27.90 -14.18 18.86
C ASP A 25 28.65 -13.00 18.24
N GLU A 26 29.89 -12.78 18.72
CA GLU A 26 30.83 -11.83 18.12
C GLU A 26 31.36 -12.43 16.80
N GLU A 27 30.54 -12.38 15.76
CA GLU A 27 31.02 -12.54 14.39
C GLU A 27 31.71 -11.22 14.01
N ILE A 28 33.02 -11.30 13.76
CA ILE A 28 33.81 -10.20 13.21
C ILE A 28 33.32 -9.92 11.79
N VAL A 29 32.27 -9.11 11.68
CA VAL A 29 31.82 -8.52 10.43
C VAL A 29 32.75 -7.35 10.14
N ALA A 30 33.58 -7.52 9.10
CA ALA A 30 34.35 -6.44 8.51
C ALA A 30 33.46 -5.21 8.29
N PRO A 31 33.96 -3.97 8.43
CA PRO A 31 33.14 -2.79 8.21
C PRO A 31 32.54 -2.85 6.79
N ALA A 32 31.22 -3.04 6.71
CA ALA A 32 30.50 -2.89 5.47
C ALA A 32 30.67 -1.45 5.03
N GLU A 33 31.33 -1.25 3.89
CA GLU A 33 31.40 0.07 3.28
C GLU A 33 29.97 0.58 3.07
N PRO A 34 29.71 1.87 3.35
CA PRO A 34 28.40 2.44 3.06
C PRO A 34 28.20 2.32 1.54
N THR A 35 27.30 1.44 1.13
CA THR A 35 26.86 1.38 -0.27
C THR A 35 26.11 2.66 -0.52
N ALA A 36 26.82 3.66 -1.05
CA ALA A 36 26.23 4.91 -1.48
C ALA A 36 25.26 4.59 -2.62
N THR A 37 23.97 4.50 -2.30
CA THR A 37 22.91 4.59 -3.32
C THR A 37 23.03 5.97 -3.94
N VAL A 38 23.55 6.02 -5.17
CA VAL A 38 23.55 7.22 -5.99
C VAL A 38 22.09 7.52 -6.36
N HIS A 39 21.44 8.36 -5.57
CA HIS A 39 20.18 8.97 -5.97
C HIS A 39 20.53 10.04 -7.02
N LEU A 40 20.46 9.67 -8.29
CA LEU A 40 20.58 10.64 -9.37
C LEU A 40 19.43 11.65 -9.24
N PRO A 41 19.68 12.95 -9.43
CA PRO A 41 18.58 13.90 -9.55
C PRO A 41 17.81 13.56 -10.84
N VAL A 42 16.60 13.02 -10.68
CA VAL A 42 15.64 12.96 -11.79
C VAL A 42 15.26 14.40 -12.06
N VAL A 43 15.86 14.99 -13.10
CA VAL A 43 15.41 16.27 -13.62
C VAL A 43 14.15 15.98 -14.42
N VAL A 44 12.99 16.09 -13.76
CA VAL A 44 11.70 16.14 -14.43
C VAL A 44 11.59 17.51 -15.08
N THR A 45 11.72 17.56 -16.40
CA THR A 45 11.40 18.76 -17.19
C THR A 45 9.89 18.83 -17.31
N GLU A 46 9.27 19.82 -16.68
CA GLU A 46 7.84 20.11 -16.82
C GLU A 46 7.55 20.49 -18.28
N GLY A 47 7.02 19.54 -19.04
CA GLY A 47 6.27 19.82 -20.25
C GLY A 47 4.86 20.25 -19.86
N ASP A 48 4.28 21.21 -20.58
CA ASP A 48 2.89 21.66 -20.39
C ASP A 48 1.94 20.46 -20.28
N GLY A 49 1.48 20.20 -19.05
CA GLY A 49 0.70 19.05 -18.64
C GLY A 49 1.51 18.07 -17.78
N ASP A 50 1.22 18.04 -16.47
CA ASP A 50 1.79 17.06 -15.55
C ASP A 50 1.47 15.64 -16.05
N ILE A 51 2.44 15.00 -16.68
CA ILE A 51 2.36 13.59 -17.04
C ILE A 51 2.30 12.80 -15.74
N TRP A 52 1.24 12.01 -15.58
CA TRP A 52 1.08 11.17 -14.41
C TRP A 52 2.24 10.16 -14.30
N GLN A 53 2.92 10.16 -13.14
CA GLN A 53 4.02 9.26 -12.81
C GLN A 53 3.72 8.59 -11.46
N PRO A 54 3.23 7.33 -11.43
CA PRO A 54 2.96 6.65 -10.18
C PRO A 54 4.25 6.38 -9.40
N THR A 55 4.19 6.50 -8.08
CA THR A 55 5.29 6.08 -7.21
C THR A 55 5.26 4.56 -7.00
N PRO A 56 6.41 3.90 -6.78
CA PRO A 56 6.42 2.48 -6.41
C PRO A 56 5.51 2.21 -5.20
N GLY A 57 4.67 1.17 -5.30
CA GLY A 57 3.66 0.85 -4.27
C GLY A 57 2.31 1.55 -4.46
N THR A 58 2.10 2.30 -5.54
CA THR A 58 0.77 2.78 -5.94
C THR A 58 -0.21 1.61 -5.98
N SER A 59 -1.26 1.66 -5.15
CA SER A 59 -2.31 0.64 -5.09
C SER A 59 -3.19 0.71 -6.34
N TRP A 60 -3.49 -0.44 -6.94
CA TRP A 60 -4.24 -0.51 -8.19
C TRP A 60 -5.18 -1.70 -8.26
N GLN A 61 -6.19 -1.59 -9.12
CA GLN A 61 -7.11 -2.66 -9.48
C GLN A 61 -7.15 -2.79 -11.01
N ILE A 62 -7.33 -4.02 -11.50
CA ILE A 62 -7.43 -4.31 -12.94
C ILE A 62 -8.65 -5.18 -13.21
N GLN A 63 -9.44 -4.82 -14.21
CA GLN A 63 -10.61 -5.60 -14.62
C GLN A 63 -10.95 -5.36 -16.10
N TYR A 64 -10.87 -6.40 -16.92
CA TYR A 64 -11.17 -6.31 -18.35
C TYR A 64 -12.50 -6.96 -18.76
N SER A 65 -13.14 -7.70 -17.86
CA SER A 65 -14.43 -8.36 -18.11
C SER A 65 -15.15 -8.71 -16.81
N GLY A 66 -16.46 -8.97 -16.85
CA GLY A 66 -17.23 -9.29 -15.64
C GLY A 66 -17.54 -8.06 -14.78
N ASP A 67 -17.93 -8.30 -13.53
CA ASP A 67 -18.41 -7.25 -12.63
C ASP A 67 -17.24 -6.43 -12.07
N LEU A 68 -17.28 -5.11 -12.27
CA LEU A 68 -16.31 -4.17 -11.70
C LEU A 68 -16.73 -3.77 -10.28
N ASP A 69 -15.83 -3.97 -9.31
CA ASP A 69 -15.98 -3.44 -7.94
C ASP A 69 -15.27 -2.08 -7.81
N THR A 70 -16.04 -0.99 -7.90
CA THR A 70 -15.54 0.38 -7.70
C THR A 70 -15.49 0.80 -6.23
N SER A 71 -15.86 -0.09 -5.28
CA SER A 71 -15.78 0.20 -3.85
C SER A 71 -14.36 0.09 -3.28
N LEU A 72 -13.43 -0.47 -4.06
CA LEU A 72 -12.04 -0.62 -3.66
C LEU A 72 -11.33 0.76 -3.57
N ASP A 73 -10.74 1.02 -2.41
CA ASP A 73 -9.95 2.23 -2.18
C ASP A 73 -8.53 2.06 -2.74
N VAL A 74 -8.42 2.14 -4.07
CA VAL A 74 -7.15 2.12 -4.80
C VAL A 74 -6.87 3.47 -5.45
N GLN A 75 -5.63 3.72 -5.86
CA GLN A 75 -5.21 4.99 -6.46
C GLN A 75 -5.46 5.01 -7.97
N MET A 76 -5.41 3.83 -8.61
CA MET A 76 -5.56 3.69 -10.05
C MET A 76 -6.36 2.43 -10.43
N TYR A 77 -7.13 2.52 -11.50
CA TYR A 77 -7.83 1.41 -12.14
C TYR A 77 -7.32 1.20 -13.57
N ASP A 78 -7.10 -0.04 -13.97
CA ASP A 78 -6.82 -0.44 -15.37
C ASP A 78 -8.02 -1.22 -15.93
N LEU A 79 -8.74 -0.63 -16.88
CA LEU A 79 -10.05 -1.07 -17.32
C LEU A 79 -10.11 -1.19 -18.83
N ASP A 80 -10.94 -2.10 -19.34
CA ASP A 80 -11.13 -2.25 -20.78
C ASP A 80 -11.74 -0.98 -21.39
N LEU A 81 -11.14 -0.50 -22.49
CA LEU A 81 -11.55 0.73 -23.17
C LEU A 81 -12.94 0.64 -23.80
N PHE A 82 -13.36 -0.54 -24.26
CA PHE A 82 -14.56 -0.71 -25.07
C PHE A 82 -15.76 -1.18 -24.26
N ASP A 83 -15.54 -2.08 -23.31
CA ASP A 83 -16.61 -2.72 -22.53
C ASP A 83 -16.95 -1.95 -21.24
N THR A 84 -16.11 -1.01 -20.81
CA THR A 84 -16.38 -0.15 -19.64
C THR A 84 -17.19 1.09 -20.05
N PRO A 85 -18.39 1.32 -19.47
CA PRO A 85 -19.19 2.50 -19.79
C PRO A 85 -18.49 3.80 -19.39
N GLN A 86 -18.59 4.85 -20.22
CA GLN A 86 -18.00 6.18 -19.94
C GLN A 86 -18.37 6.74 -18.56
N ALA A 87 -19.60 6.50 -18.09
CA ALA A 87 -20.05 6.95 -16.78
C ALA A 87 -19.20 6.39 -15.62
N VAL A 88 -18.63 5.19 -15.77
CA VAL A 88 -17.72 4.60 -14.79
C VAL A 88 -16.40 5.36 -14.76
N PHE A 89 -15.85 5.73 -15.92
CA PHE A 89 -14.64 6.55 -15.99
C PHE A 89 -14.87 7.93 -15.36
N ASP A 90 -16.02 8.55 -15.66
CA ASP A 90 -16.38 9.85 -15.09
C ASP A 90 -16.52 9.78 -13.56
N GLU A 91 -17.14 8.72 -13.04
CA GLU A 91 -17.25 8.47 -11.60
C GLU A 91 -15.88 8.28 -10.95
N LEU A 92 -15.02 7.42 -11.52
CA LEU A 92 -13.67 7.19 -10.99
C LEU A 92 -12.83 8.47 -10.97
N HIS A 93 -12.89 9.28 -12.03
CA HIS A 93 -12.23 10.59 -12.04
C HIS A 93 -12.82 11.56 -11.03
N ALA A 94 -14.14 11.59 -10.85
CA ALA A 94 -14.80 12.41 -9.84
C ALA A 94 -14.39 12.01 -8.41
N HIS A 95 -14.02 10.74 -8.21
CA HIS A 95 -13.44 10.22 -6.98
C HIS A 95 -11.91 10.39 -6.88
N GLY A 96 -11.28 11.11 -7.81
CA GLY A 96 -9.84 11.38 -7.80
C GLY A 96 -8.98 10.15 -8.11
N ARG A 97 -9.56 9.12 -8.74
CA ARG A 97 -8.84 7.92 -9.16
C ARG A 97 -8.23 8.15 -10.54
N THR A 98 -7.02 7.66 -10.76
CA THR A 98 -6.45 7.59 -12.12
C THR A 98 -7.03 6.38 -12.85
N VAL A 99 -7.31 6.51 -14.15
CA VAL A 99 -7.76 5.38 -14.99
C VAL A 99 -6.79 5.18 -16.15
N ILE A 100 -6.39 3.93 -16.37
CA ILE A 100 -5.72 3.45 -17.58
C ILE A 100 -6.77 2.68 -18.40
N CYS A 101 -6.87 3.00 -19.69
CA CYS A 101 -7.78 2.31 -20.60
C CYS A 101 -7.01 1.27 -21.43
N TYR A 102 -7.16 0.00 -21.08
CA TYR A 102 -6.58 -1.12 -21.81
C TYR A 102 -7.23 -1.27 -23.19
N PHE A 103 -6.40 -1.49 -24.20
CA PHE A 103 -6.80 -2.03 -25.49
C PHE A 103 -5.65 -2.87 -26.07
N SER A 104 -5.99 -3.89 -26.86
CA SER A 104 -4.98 -4.66 -27.59
C SER A 104 -4.61 -3.97 -28.91
N ALA A 105 -3.33 -3.65 -29.10
CA ALA A 105 -2.80 -3.04 -30.33
C ALA A 105 -2.13 -4.05 -31.28
N GLY A 106 -2.07 -5.34 -30.91
CA GLY A 106 -1.41 -6.40 -31.68
C GLY A 106 -0.97 -7.58 -30.82
#